data_AF-A0A9D3VI10-F1
#
_entry.id   AF-A0A9D3VI10-F1
#
_cell.length_a   1.000
_cell.length_b   1.000
_cell.length_c   1.000
_cell.angle_alpha   90.00
_cell.angle_beta   90.00
_cell.angle_gamma   90.00
#
_symmetry.space_group_name_H-M   'P 1'
#
loop_
_entity.id
_entity.type
_entity.pdbx_description
1 polymer ?
#
loop_
_entity_poly.entity_id
_entity_poly.type
_entity_poly.pdbx_seq_one_letter_code
_entity_poly.pdbx_strand_id
1 'polypeptide(L)'
;MDALRALGDEIPKKDELYYFAIKMFQMLVKREVFLNLDLDVRVWRLRREYAEQNQIASFSSLEEYVLSIVLVQHETYFTMQPCMNSNYTCQMWVDEVLNGHDDRCMNSFRMPKNIFHSLLHDLQANYGLKHGKVSAMEKLALSLYILGNRESNSNAIDRFQRSGETVSRILTNMLHIFARMGIDTIKPTEGQSEEVPNRIRHGTRYWPHFKDCLGAIDGTHIKACILHYCQIPYIGWKGEPTQNIMAVCDFNMCFIFIFPGWEGTAHDRRILLQPLRKQELKFPHPPPGKYYLVDSGYPQMAVIATTVLHNYIRRHAWSNDEDFRQFENIPDMPVFLGHFDRDESSSSNSESDLEIAMLRETIATSLMNQYL
;
A
#
# COMPACT_ATOMS: atom_id res chain seq x y z
N MET A 1 76.76 10.41 -5.63
CA MET A 1 75.55 9.68 -6.04
C MET A 1 75.49 8.44 -5.18
N ASP A 2 74.46 8.27 -4.33
CA ASP A 2 74.20 7.13 -3.42
C ASP A 2 74.27 7.35 -1.89
N ALA A 3 74.15 8.60 -1.43
CA ALA A 3 73.68 8.89 -0.06
C ALA A 3 72.37 9.73 -0.03
N LEU A 4 71.83 10.06 -1.21
CA LEU A 4 70.52 10.74 -1.39
C LEU A 4 69.34 9.75 -1.46
N ARG A 5 69.55 8.50 -1.07
CA ARG A 5 68.55 7.42 -1.13
C ARG A 5 68.13 6.88 0.25
N ALA A 6 68.49 7.58 1.32
CA ALA A 6 68.27 7.16 2.72
C ALA A 6 67.38 8.12 3.54
N LEU A 7 66.76 9.11 2.91
CA LEU A 7 65.73 9.97 3.52
C LEU A 7 64.53 10.00 2.57
N GLY A 8 63.91 8.83 2.37
CA GLY A 8 62.52 8.81 1.99
C GLY A 8 61.72 9.19 3.22
N ASP A 9 61.42 10.48 3.38
CA ASP A 9 60.37 10.92 4.28
C ASP A 9 59.10 10.16 3.87
N GLU A 10 58.73 9.17 4.66
CA GLU A 10 57.57 8.31 4.41
C GLU A 10 56.32 9.20 4.42
N ILE A 11 55.90 9.60 3.22
CA ILE A 11 54.55 10.12 2.97
C ILE A 11 53.58 9.05 3.48
N PRO A 12 52.63 9.38 4.37
CA PRO A 12 51.65 8.41 4.84
C PRO A 12 50.96 7.77 3.64
N LYS A 13 50.87 6.44 3.64
CA LYS A 13 50.18 5.74 2.54
C LYS A 13 48.73 6.21 2.52
N LYS A 14 48.20 6.50 1.32
CA LYS A 14 46.82 6.99 1.08
C LYS A 14 45.76 6.20 1.86
N ASP A 15 46.00 4.91 2.06
CA ASP A 15 45.10 4.00 2.78
C ASP A 15 45.00 4.33 4.29
N GLU A 16 46.10 4.72 4.95
CA GLU A 16 46.12 5.02 6.39
C GLU A 16 45.33 6.29 6.73
N LEU A 17 45.41 7.30 5.87
CA LEU A 17 44.64 8.54 5.99
C LEU A 17 43.14 8.32 5.77
N TYR A 18 42.79 7.43 4.83
CA TYR A 18 41.41 7.02 4.59
C TYR A 18 40.81 6.32 5.82
N TYR A 19 41.55 5.39 6.45
CA TYR A 19 41.11 4.72 7.67
C TYR A 19 41.01 5.68 8.87
N PHE A 20 41.92 6.65 9.00
CA PHE A 20 41.85 7.70 10.03
C PHE A 20 40.57 8.53 9.88
N ALA A 21 40.27 9.01 8.67
CA ALA A 21 39.04 9.77 8.40
C ALA A 21 37.79 8.94 8.72
N ILE A 22 37.72 7.68 8.27
CA ILE A 22 36.60 6.78 8.57
C ILE A 22 36.41 6.61 10.08
N LYS A 23 37.48 6.31 10.81
CA LYS A 23 37.42 6.07 12.26
C LYS A 23 36.98 7.31 13.04
N MET A 24 37.44 8.48 12.62
CA MET A 24 37.03 9.77 13.19
C MET A 24 35.54 10.05 12.98
N PHE A 25 35.02 9.78 11.79
CA PHE A 25 33.64 10.09 11.41
C PHE A 25 32.62 8.99 11.74
N GLN A 26 33.07 7.78 12.08
CA GLN A 26 32.22 6.72 12.64
C GLN A 26 31.75 7.04 14.06
N MET A 27 32.52 7.81 14.82
CA MET A 27 32.12 8.23 16.17
C MET A 27 31.19 9.46 16.10
N LEU A 28 29.89 9.22 16.26
CA LEU A 28 28.81 10.24 16.23
C LEU A 28 29.15 11.51 17.00
N VAL A 29 29.62 11.37 18.25
CA VAL A 29 29.94 12.51 19.13
C VAL A 29 31.13 13.31 18.59
N LYS A 30 32.21 12.64 18.15
CA LYS A 30 33.38 13.33 17.59
C LYS A 30 33.04 14.07 16.30
N ARG A 31 32.19 13.45 15.46
CA ARG A 31 31.65 14.03 14.23
C ARG A 31 30.83 15.28 14.52
N GLU A 32 29.88 15.23 15.46
CA GLU A 32 29.07 16.40 15.81
C GLU A 32 29.90 17.55 16.38
N VAL A 33 30.84 17.26 17.29
CA VAL A 33 31.76 18.28 17.80
C VAL A 33 32.60 18.86 16.66
N PHE A 34 33.05 18.03 15.71
CA PHE A 34 33.83 18.49 14.56
C PHE A 34 33.02 19.38 13.60
N LEU A 35 31.77 19.02 13.33
CA LEU A 35 30.85 19.75 12.46
C LEU A 35 30.40 21.10 13.04
N ASN A 36 30.55 21.31 14.34
CA ASN A 36 30.20 22.57 15.03
C ASN A 36 31.40 23.53 15.19
N LEU A 37 32.61 23.15 14.76
CA LEU A 37 33.78 24.02 14.81
C LEU A 37 33.86 24.91 13.57
N ASP A 38 34.49 26.09 13.70
CA ASP A 38 34.87 26.92 12.56
C ASP A 38 35.94 26.23 11.71
N LEU A 39 36.01 26.58 10.41
CA LEU A 39 36.85 25.89 9.41
C LEU A 39 38.33 25.83 9.83
N ASP A 40 38.87 26.93 10.34
CA ASP A 40 40.27 27.03 10.77
C ASP A 40 40.56 26.13 11.98
N VAL A 41 39.56 25.98 12.87
CA VAL A 41 39.65 25.16 14.08
C VAL A 41 39.51 23.67 13.75
N ARG A 42 38.73 23.32 12.71
CA ARG A 42 38.64 21.94 12.19
C ARG A 42 39.99 21.44 11.68
N VAL A 43 40.67 22.25 10.88
CA VAL A 43 41.99 21.91 10.33
C VAL A 43 43.00 21.71 11.46
N TRP A 44 43.04 22.64 12.42
CA TRP A 44 43.92 22.52 13.60
C TRP A 44 43.64 21.24 14.41
N ARG A 45 42.36 20.93 14.67
CA ARG A 45 41.97 19.75 15.45
C ARG A 45 42.35 18.44 14.75
N LEU A 46 42.18 18.35 13.43
CA LEU A 46 42.57 17.16 12.66
C LEU A 46 44.09 16.95 12.66
N ARG A 47 44.88 18.04 12.57
CA ARG A 47 46.34 17.97 12.73
C ARG A 47 46.73 17.37 14.07
N ARG A 48 46.07 17.83 15.15
CA ARG A 48 46.36 17.35 16.51
C ARG A 48 46.00 15.88 16.71
N GLU A 49 44.80 15.47 16.31
CA GLU A 49 44.36 14.06 16.49
C GLU A 49 45.17 13.08 15.63
N TYR A 50 45.66 13.51 14.46
CA TYR A 50 46.55 12.69 13.63
C TYR A 50 47.96 12.58 14.23
N ALA A 51 48.52 13.70 14.72
CA ALA A 51 49.83 13.74 15.36
C ALA A 51 49.89 12.96 16.68
N GLU A 52 48.78 12.88 17.42
CA GLU A 52 48.64 12.04 18.61
C GLU A 52 48.69 10.54 18.28
N GLN A 53 48.34 10.14 17.05
CA GLN A 53 48.23 8.73 16.64
C GLN A 53 49.41 8.25 15.79
N ASN A 54 50.19 9.15 15.18
CA ASN A 54 51.30 8.80 14.29
C ASN A 54 52.52 9.68 14.58
N GLN A 55 53.68 9.06 14.82
CA GLN A 55 54.85 9.77 15.38
C GLN A 55 55.67 10.59 14.38
N ILE A 56 55.56 10.41 13.06
CA ILE A 56 56.29 11.22 12.07
C ILE A 56 55.49 11.25 10.76
N ALA A 57 55.17 12.44 10.24
CA ALA A 57 54.90 12.65 8.81
C ALA A 57 54.99 14.14 8.46
N SER A 58 55.61 14.45 7.32
CA SER A 58 55.57 15.79 6.70
C SER A 58 54.13 16.21 6.41
N PHE A 59 53.71 17.36 6.97
CA PHE A 59 52.31 17.79 7.02
C PHE A 59 51.74 18.37 5.72
N SER A 60 52.57 18.73 4.73
CA SER A 60 52.13 19.55 3.59
C SER A 60 51.12 18.86 2.66
N SER A 61 51.28 17.56 2.38
CA SER A 61 50.36 16.79 1.51
C SER A 61 49.09 16.32 2.24
N LEU A 62 49.18 16.21 3.56
CA LEU A 62 48.11 15.77 4.46
C LEU A 62 47.07 16.88 4.64
N GLU A 63 47.53 18.12 4.72
CA GLU A 63 46.70 19.32 4.80
C GLU A 63 45.80 19.46 3.58
N GLU A 64 46.34 19.32 2.37
CA GLU A 64 45.60 19.47 1.12
C GLU A 64 44.49 18.40 0.99
N TYR A 65 44.79 17.16 1.36
CA TYR A 65 43.83 16.06 1.25
C TYR A 65 42.72 16.16 2.32
N VAL A 66 43.08 16.46 3.57
CA VAL A 66 42.11 16.69 4.64
C VAL A 66 41.23 17.90 4.33
N LEU A 67 41.83 18.99 3.84
CA LEU A 67 41.08 20.18 3.41
C LEU A 67 40.12 19.82 2.28
N SER A 68 40.52 18.98 1.32
CA SER A 68 39.62 18.53 0.25
C SER A 68 38.43 17.72 0.77
N ILE A 69 38.61 16.84 1.75
CA ILE A 69 37.52 16.08 2.39
C ILE A 69 36.59 17.03 3.15
N VAL A 70 37.16 17.97 3.91
CA VAL A 70 36.40 18.97 4.66
C VAL A 70 35.63 19.90 3.72
N LEU A 71 36.22 20.30 2.60
CA LEU A 71 35.57 21.15 1.58
C LEU A 71 34.44 20.39 0.86
N VAL A 72 34.68 19.15 0.41
CA VAL A 72 33.63 18.32 -0.20
C VAL A 72 32.48 18.08 0.78
N GLN A 73 32.77 17.82 2.06
CA GLN A 73 31.74 17.71 3.10
C GLN A 73 31.04 19.04 3.38
N HIS A 74 31.79 20.15 3.41
CA HIS A 74 31.22 21.48 3.59
C HIS A 74 30.25 21.81 2.44
N GLU A 75 30.66 21.55 1.20
CA GLU A 75 29.81 21.74 0.04
C GLU A 75 28.59 20.79 0.03
N THR A 76 28.78 19.53 0.42
CA THR A 76 27.69 18.54 0.40
C THR A 76 26.66 18.77 1.52
N TYR A 77 27.09 19.20 2.71
CA TYR A 77 26.23 19.27 3.90
C TYR A 77 25.90 20.69 4.37
N PHE A 78 26.73 21.70 4.07
CA PHE A 78 26.55 23.07 4.55
C PHE A 78 26.15 24.06 3.46
N THR A 79 26.53 23.88 2.19
CA THR A 79 25.89 24.60 1.08
C THR A 79 24.60 23.91 0.67
N MET A 80 23.55 24.13 1.46
CA MET A 80 22.20 23.67 1.13
C MET A 80 21.71 24.38 -0.15
N GLN A 81 21.69 23.65 -1.27
CA GLN A 81 20.98 24.13 -2.45
C GLN A 81 19.47 24.00 -2.22
N PRO A 82 18.66 25.05 -2.50
CA PRO A 82 17.22 24.97 -2.39
C PRO A 82 16.68 23.84 -3.29
N CYS A 83 15.93 22.92 -2.69
CA CYS A 83 15.17 21.88 -3.38
C CYS A 83 13.68 22.19 -3.24
N MET A 84 12.85 21.74 -4.18
CA MET A 84 11.40 21.98 -4.23
C MET A 84 11.03 23.47 -4.39
N ASN A 85 11.72 24.15 -5.30
CA ASN A 85 11.55 25.58 -5.60
C ASN A 85 10.90 25.81 -6.98
N SER A 86 10.15 24.84 -7.50
CA SER A 86 9.46 25.01 -8.78
C SER A 86 8.47 26.17 -8.72
N ASN A 87 8.42 26.95 -9.80
CA ASN A 87 7.41 28.01 -10.01
C ASN A 87 5.99 27.44 -10.15
N TYR A 88 5.88 26.15 -10.50
CA TYR A 88 4.60 25.45 -10.54
C TYR A 88 4.28 24.93 -9.14
N THR A 89 3.54 25.74 -8.38
CA THR A 89 3.15 25.33 -7.02
C THR A 89 2.22 24.13 -7.06
N CYS A 90 2.24 23.36 -5.98
CA CYS A 90 1.39 22.18 -5.84
C CYS A 90 -0.10 22.46 -6.12
N GLN A 91 -0.62 23.53 -5.53
CA GLN A 91 -2.02 23.91 -5.68
C GLN A 91 -2.35 24.24 -7.14
N MET A 92 -1.44 24.92 -7.85
CA MET A 92 -1.64 25.23 -9.27
C MET A 92 -1.76 23.96 -10.12
N TRP A 93 -0.95 22.94 -9.85
CA TRP A 93 -1.08 21.67 -10.58
C TRP A 93 -2.39 20.95 -10.27
N VAL A 94 -2.81 20.91 -9.01
CA VAL A 94 -4.10 20.31 -8.63
C VAL A 94 -5.26 21.04 -9.31
N ASP A 95 -5.23 22.38 -9.31
CA ASP A 95 -6.23 23.20 -9.99
C ASP A 95 -6.19 22.99 -11.51
N GLU A 96 -5.02 22.84 -12.12
CA GLU A 96 -4.86 22.54 -13.54
C GLU A 96 -5.46 21.17 -13.92
N VAL A 97 -5.29 20.16 -13.06
CA VAL A 97 -5.88 18.82 -13.25
C VAL A 97 -7.40 18.87 -13.12
N LEU A 98 -7.93 19.57 -12.09
CA LEU A 98 -9.36 19.64 -11.83
C LEU A 98 -10.11 20.55 -12.81
N ASN A 99 -9.48 21.63 -13.29
CA ASN A 99 -10.08 22.54 -14.27
C ASN A 99 -9.77 22.16 -15.73
N GLY A 100 -8.88 21.18 -15.96
CA GLY A 100 -8.45 20.74 -17.28
C GLY A 100 -9.43 19.78 -17.97
N HIS A 101 -8.93 18.86 -18.79
CA HIS A 101 -9.76 17.79 -19.40
C HIS A 101 -10.25 16.78 -18.33
N ASP A 102 -11.44 16.19 -18.51
CA ASP A 102 -12.04 15.26 -17.53
C ASP A 102 -11.16 14.04 -17.24
N ASP A 103 -10.54 13.47 -18.28
CA ASP A 103 -9.62 12.34 -18.16
C ASP A 103 -8.38 12.65 -17.31
N ARG A 104 -7.98 13.92 -17.16
CA ARG A 104 -6.80 14.24 -16.33
C ARG A 104 -7.04 13.89 -14.88
N CYS A 105 -8.26 14.12 -14.39
CA CYS A 105 -8.62 13.77 -13.02
C CYS A 105 -8.69 12.25 -12.86
N MET A 106 -9.26 11.54 -13.85
CA MET A 106 -9.29 10.08 -13.85
C MET A 106 -7.87 9.48 -13.89
N ASN A 107 -6.98 9.99 -14.73
CA ASN A 107 -5.60 9.51 -14.84
C ASN A 107 -4.77 9.84 -13.59
N SER A 108 -4.95 11.03 -13.02
CA SER A 108 -4.11 11.50 -11.90
C SER A 108 -4.61 10.99 -10.55
N PHE A 109 -5.93 10.87 -10.37
CA PHE A 109 -6.56 10.60 -9.08
C PHE A 109 -7.48 9.37 -9.08
N ARG A 110 -7.62 8.67 -10.22
CA ARG A 110 -8.47 7.48 -10.39
C ARG A 110 -9.93 7.72 -10.05
N MET A 111 -10.41 8.94 -10.26
CA MET A 111 -11.83 9.27 -10.12
C MET A 111 -12.26 10.44 -11.00
N PRO A 112 -13.55 10.52 -11.35
CA PRO A 112 -14.13 11.70 -12.00
C PRO A 112 -14.09 12.94 -11.10
N LYS A 113 -14.03 14.13 -11.71
CA LYS A 113 -13.90 15.41 -10.98
C LYS A 113 -15.06 15.71 -10.04
N ASN A 114 -16.30 15.47 -10.48
CA ASN A 114 -17.47 15.66 -9.64
C ASN A 114 -17.41 14.77 -8.40
N ILE A 115 -16.94 13.53 -8.54
CA ILE A 115 -16.75 12.59 -7.44
C ILE A 115 -15.62 13.04 -6.51
N PHE A 116 -14.54 13.59 -7.06
CA PHE A 116 -13.47 14.19 -6.27
C PHE A 116 -13.99 15.31 -5.37
N HIS A 117 -14.81 16.22 -5.91
CA HIS A 117 -15.39 17.32 -5.13
C HIS A 117 -16.39 16.82 -4.07
N SER A 118 -17.24 15.85 -4.40
CA SER A 118 -18.14 15.23 -3.42
C SER A 118 -17.36 14.56 -2.29
N LEU A 119 -16.30 13.80 -2.64
CA LEU A 119 -15.45 13.15 -1.66
C LEU A 119 -14.75 14.18 -0.76
N LEU A 120 -14.20 15.24 -1.35
CA LEU A 120 -13.58 16.32 -0.59
C LEU A 120 -14.56 16.92 0.42
N HIS A 121 -15.77 17.24 -0.02
CA HIS A 121 -16.83 17.77 0.83
C HIS A 121 -17.17 16.81 1.98
N ASP A 122 -17.40 15.52 1.70
CA ASP A 122 -17.75 14.53 2.71
C ASP A 122 -16.63 14.33 3.73
N LEU A 123 -15.37 14.30 3.29
CA LEU A 123 -14.20 14.20 4.16
C LEU A 123 -14.08 15.39 5.10
N GLN A 124 -14.42 16.59 4.63
CA GLN A 124 -14.41 17.82 5.43
C GLN A 124 -15.58 17.86 6.42
N ALA A 125 -16.78 17.54 5.96
CA ALA A 125 -18.01 17.62 6.75
C ALA A 125 -18.06 16.53 7.83
N ASN A 126 -17.72 15.30 7.48
CA ASN A 126 -18.05 14.12 8.29
C ASN A 126 -16.82 13.43 8.91
N TYR A 127 -15.65 13.56 8.28
CA TYR A 127 -14.46 12.77 8.68
C TYR A 127 -13.29 13.63 9.18
N GLY A 128 -13.48 14.94 9.34
CA GLY A 128 -12.54 15.84 10.01
C GLY A 128 -11.31 16.21 9.20
N LEU A 129 -11.39 16.18 7.86
CA LEU A 129 -10.36 16.74 6.99
C LEU A 129 -10.32 18.27 7.15
N LYS A 130 -9.25 18.79 7.74
CA LYS A 130 -9.08 20.23 8.01
C LYS A 130 -8.14 20.91 7.03
N HIS A 131 -8.42 22.18 6.75
CA HIS A 131 -7.44 23.11 6.16
C HIS A 131 -6.30 23.39 7.14
N GLY A 132 -5.15 23.79 6.62
CA GLY A 132 -3.98 24.21 7.40
C GLY A 132 -2.95 24.84 6.47
N LYS A 133 -1.65 24.65 6.76
CA LYS A 133 -0.56 25.08 5.85
C LYS A 133 -0.64 24.42 4.46
N VAL A 134 -1.26 23.25 4.39
CA VAL A 134 -1.59 22.53 3.17
C VAL A 134 -3.11 22.44 3.07
N SER A 135 -3.66 22.75 1.89
CA SER A 135 -5.11 22.78 1.67
C SER A 135 -5.71 21.36 1.79
N ALA A 136 -6.99 21.26 2.14
CA ALA A 136 -7.69 19.97 2.17
C ALA A 136 -7.69 19.29 0.80
N MET A 137 -7.87 20.09 -0.26
CA MET A 137 -7.83 19.65 -1.65
C MET A 137 -6.46 19.06 -2.02
N GLU A 138 -5.37 19.74 -1.66
CA GLU A 138 -4.00 19.25 -1.91
C GLU A 138 -3.74 17.94 -1.16
N LYS A 139 -4.17 17.83 0.10
CA LYS A 139 -4.03 16.59 0.88
C LYS A 139 -4.75 15.40 0.25
N LEU A 140 -5.97 15.63 -0.25
CA LEU A 140 -6.74 14.62 -0.95
C LEU A 140 -6.07 14.24 -2.28
N ALA A 141 -5.73 15.21 -3.12
CA ALA A 141 -5.06 15.00 -4.39
C ALA A 141 -3.74 14.23 -4.23
N LEU A 142 -2.90 14.60 -3.25
CA LEU A 142 -1.66 13.90 -2.94
C LEU A 142 -1.91 12.45 -2.57
N SER A 143 -2.90 12.19 -1.72
CA SER A 143 -3.19 10.84 -1.26
C SER A 143 -3.76 9.97 -2.38
N LEU A 144 -4.65 10.52 -3.21
CA LEU A 144 -5.20 9.81 -4.37
C LEU A 144 -4.14 9.57 -5.45
N TYR A 145 -3.23 10.52 -5.67
CA TYR A 145 -2.09 10.34 -6.58
C TYR A 145 -1.22 9.16 -6.14
N ILE A 146 -0.87 9.09 -4.85
CA ILE A 146 -0.07 7.98 -4.31
C ILE A 146 -0.83 6.65 -4.36
N LEU A 147 -2.06 6.61 -3.84
CA LEU A 147 -2.81 5.36 -3.68
C LEU A 147 -3.35 4.84 -5.02
N GLY A 148 -3.83 5.73 -5.88
CA GLY A 148 -4.43 5.39 -7.17
C GLY A 148 -3.41 4.97 -8.21
N ASN A 149 -2.22 5.58 -8.21
CA ASN A 149 -1.18 5.33 -9.21
C ASN A 149 0.02 4.53 -8.69
N ARG A 150 0.01 4.12 -7.41
CA ARG A 150 1.14 3.42 -6.75
C ARG A 150 2.44 4.22 -6.81
N GLU A 151 2.32 5.53 -6.66
CA GLU A 151 3.45 6.45 -6.79
C GLU A 151 4.39 6.37 -5.58
N SER A 152 5.68 6.53 -5.84
CA SER A 152 6.68 6.56 -4.78
C SER A 152 6.63 7.88 -4.00
N ASN A 153 7.14 7.87 -2.76
CA ASN A 153 7.29 9.10 -1.99
C ASN A 153 8.14 10.13 -2.75
N SER A 154 9.21 9.69 -3.45
CA SER A 154 10.06 10.55 -4.27
C SER A 154 9.31 11.22 -5.43
N ASN A 155 8.45 10.48 -6.13
CA ASN A 155 7.64 11.04 -7.21
C ASN A 155 6.61 12.03 -6.67
N ALA A 156 6.04 11.76 -5.49
CA ALA A 156 5.13 12.69 -4.83
C ALA A 156 5.84 13.96 -4.33
N ILE A 157 7.08 13.84 -3.82
CA ILE A 157 7.93 14.98 -3.43
C ILE A 157 8.15 15.90 -4.63
N ASP A 158 8.57 15.32 -5.77
CA ASP A 158 8.80 16.09 -6.99
C ASP A 158 7.49 16.69 -7.54
N ARG A 159 6.41 15.91 -7.60
CA ARG A 159 5.14 16.40 -8.13
C ARG A 159 4.51 17.50 -7.29
N PHE A 160 4.47 17.31 -5.97
CA PHE A 160 3.78 18.20 -5.04
C PHE A 160 4.72 19.26 -4.44
N GLN A 161 6.02 19.21 -4.75
CA GLN A 161 7.02 20.17 -4.26
C GLN A 161 6.97 20.30 -2.72
N ARG A 162 6.80 19.15 -2.02
CA ARG A 162 6.72 19.04 -0.56
C ARG A 162 7.82 18.13 -0.04
N SER A 163 8.34 18.41 1.15
CA SER A 163 9.33 17.54 1.77
C SER A 163 8.77 16.13 1.97
N GLY A 164 9.61 15.10 1.87
CA GLY A 164 9.16 13.71 2.05
C GLY A 164 8.50 13.45 3.40
N GLU A 165 8.94 14.17 4.43
CA GLU A 165 8.33 14.20 5.76
C GLU A 165 6.88 14.70 5.70
N THR A 166 6.64 15.81 4.97
CA THR A 166 5.30 16.37 4.79
C THR A 166 4.40 15.43 4.01
N VAL A 167 4.89 14.86 2.90
CA VAL A 167 4.15 13.89 2.08
C VAL A 167 3.73 12.68 2.93
N SER A 168 4.67 12.11 3.69
CA SER A 168 4.41 10.97 4.56
C SER A 168 3.40 11.30 5.67
N ARG A 169 3.52 12.47 6.31
CA ARG A 169 2.55 12.92 7.34
C ARG A 169 1.15 13.10 6.76
N ILE A 170 1.03 13.70 5.57
CA ILE A 170 -0.26 13.87 4.90
C ILE A 170 -0.88 12.52 4.58
N LEU A 171 -0.14 11.62 3.94
CA LEU A 171 -0.63 10.32 3.55
C LEU A 171 -1.12 9.52 4.77
N THR A 172 -0.34 9.47 5.85
CA THR A 172 -0.74 8.77 7.08
C THR A 172 -2.03 9.34 7.68
N ASN A 173 -2.16 10.66 7.76
CA ASN A 173 -3.39 11.29 8.26
C ASN A 173 -4.59 10.98 7.36
N MET A 174 -4.40 10.99 6.04
CA MET A 174 -5.46 10.68 5.08
C MET A 174 -5.86 9.20 5.15
N LEU A 175 -4.92 8.28 5.35
CA LEU A 175 -5.22 6.86 5.58
C LEU A 175 -6.10 6.67 6.83
N HIS A 176 -5.85 7.39 7.92
CA HIS A 176 -6.72 7.36 9.10
C HIS A 176 -8.12 7.95 8.84
N ILE A 177 -8.22 8.98 7.99
CA ILE A 177 -9.52 9.53 7.56
C ILE A 177 -10.26 8.49 6.72
N PHE A 178 -9.61 7.87 5.72
CA PHE A 178 -10.20 6.83 4.87
C PHE A 178 -10.61 5.60 5.66
N ALA A 179 -9.82 5.18 6.65
CA ALA A 179 -10.16 4.06 7.52
C ALA A 179 -11.46 4.33 8.31
N ARG A 180 -11.62 5.57 8.83
CA ARG A 180 -12.87 5.97 9.51
C ARG A 180 -14.05 6.01 8.55
N MET A 181 -13.88 6.58 7.37
CA MET A 181 -14.91 6.56 6.31
C MET A 181 -15.27 5.13 5.90
N GLY A 182 -14.30 4.21 5.90
CA GLY A 182 -14.53 2.80 5.59
C GLY A 182 -15.51 2.11 6.53
N ILE A 183 -15.58 2.53 7.80
CA ILE A 183 -16.56 1.99 8.76
C ILE A 183 -18.00 2.28 8.29
N ASP A 184 -18.22 3.44 7.71
CA ASP A 184 -19.54 3.87 7.25
C ASP A 184 -19.86 3.40 5.83
N THR A 185 -18.82 3.22 5.00
CA THR A 185 -18.96 2.90 3.57
C THR A 185 -18.90 1.39 3.30
N ILE A 186 -18.07 0.61 3.98
CA ILE A 186 -17.91 -0.85 3.75
C ILE A 186 -18.97 -1.60 4.58
N LYS A 187 -20.19 -1.62 4.04
CA LYS A 187 -21.33 -2.36 4.57
C LYS A 187 -22.31 -2.67 3.43
N PRO A 188 -23.15 -3.71 3.57
CA PRO A 188 -24.22 -3.97 2.61
C PRO A 188 -25.12 -2.75 2.44
N THR A 189 -25.59 -2.48 1.22
CA THR A 189 -26.61 -1.45 1.00
C THR A 189 -27.96 -2.00 1.45
N GLU A 190 -28.77 -1.17 2.11
CA GLU A 190 -30.12 -1.57 2.54
C GLU A 190 -30.92 -2.16 1.36
N GLY A 191 -31.53 -3.33 1.56
CA GLY A 191 -32.31 -4.05 0.54
C GLY A 191 -31.52 -4.97 -0.42
N GLN A 192 -30.19 -4.84 -0.54
CA GLN A 192 -29.39 -5.75 -1.40
C GLN A 192 -29.35 -7.18 -0.89
N SER A 193 -29.61 -7.38 0.40
CA SER A 193 -29.63 -8.70 1.04
C SER A 193 -30.86 -9.53 0.67
N GLU A 194 -31.86 -8.95 0.02
CA GLU A 194 -33.20 -9.55 -0.15
C GLU A 194 -33.44 -10.15 -1.53
N GLU A 195 -32.81 -9.65 -2.60
CA GLU A 195 -33.02 -10.18 -3.96
C GLU A 195 -31.71 -10.37 -4.75
N VAL A 196 -31.64 -11.47 -5.51
CA VAL A 196 -30.57 -11.69 -6.49
C VAL A 196 -30.71 -10.64 -7.60
N PRO A 197 -29.64 -9.91 -7.97
CA PRO A 197 -29.72 -8.87 -9.00
C PRO A 197 -30.35 -9.37 -10.31
N ASN A 198 -31.16 -8.52 -10.94
CA ASN A 198 -31.88 -8.84 -12.19
C ASN A 198 -30.98 -9.44 -13.28
N ARG A 199 -29.72 -8.97 -13.38
CA ARG A 199 -28.73 -9.48 -14.35
C ARG A 199 -28.38 -10.96 -14.16
N ILE A 200 -28.48 -11.48 -12.94
CA ILE A 200 -28.26 -12.90 -12.65
C ILE A 200 -29.56 -13.67 -12.85
N ARG A 201 -30.69 -13.13 -12.36
CA ARG A 201 -32.01 -13.76 -12.44
C ARG A 201 -32.47 -14.00 -13.89
N HIS A 202 -32.11 -13.10 -14.81
CA HIS A 202 -32.49 -13.19 -16.23
C HIS A 202 -31.39 -13.75 -17.14
N GLY A 203 -30.18 -14.02 -16.62
CA GLY A 203 -29.08 -14.56 -17.39
C GLY A 203 -29.08 -16.09 -17.38
N THR A 204 -29.25 -16.72 -18.55
CA THR A 204 -29.23 -18.19 -18.71
C THR A 204 -27.90 -18.83 -18.29
N ARG A 205 -26.81 -18.07 -18.28
CA ARG A 205 -25.47 -18.52 -17.84
C ARG A 205 -25.39 -18.72 -16.32
N TYR A 206 -26.03 -17.85 -15.55
CA TYR A 206 -25.84 -17.77 -14.09
C TYR A 206 -27.05 -18.32 -13.33
N TRP A 207 -28.23 -18.28 -13.94
CA TRP A 207 -29.45 -18.87 -13.39
C TRP A 207 -29.62 -20.32 -13.91
N PRO A 208 -29.94 -21.30 -13.04
CA PRO A 208 -30.23 -21.20 -11.61
C PRO A 208 -29.02 -21.40 -10.69
N HIS A 209 -27.80 -21.59 -11.23
CA HIS A 209 -26.60 -21.97 -10.47
C HIS A 209 -26.23 -21.04 -9.31
N PHE A 210 -26.49 -19.73 -9.45
CA PHE A 210 -26.25 -18.72 -8.43
C PHE A 210 -27.53 -18.19 -7.77
N LYS A 211 -28.63 -18.95 -7.85
CA LYS A 211 -29.86 -18.62 -7.12
C LYS A 211 -29.55 -18.49 -5.63
N ASP A 212 -30.01 -17.41 -5.02
CA ASP A 212 -29.82 -17.07 -3.59
C ASP A 212 -28.37 -16.78 -3.14
N CYS A 213 -27.43 -16.67 -4.09
CA CYS A 213 -26.09 -16.15 -3.80
C CYS A 213 -26.14 -14.64 -3.50
N LEU A 214 -25.29 -14.17 -2.57
CA LEU A 214 -25.16 -12.75 -2.21
C LEU A 214 -23.89 -12.10 -2.77
N GLY A 215 -22.88 -12.90 -3.10
CA GLY A 215 -21.56 -12.41 -3.49
C GLY A 215 -20.47 -13.44 -3.24
N ALA A 216 -19.22 -12.96 -3.18
CA ALA A 216 -18.04 -13.80 -2.97
C ALA A 216 -17.20 -13.33 -1.77
N ILE A 217 -16.57 -14.29 -1.09
CA ILE A 217 -15.58 -14.06 -0.03
C ILE A 217 -14.23 -14.47 -0.56
N ASP A 218 -13.27 -13.55 -0.48
CA ASP A 218 -11.90 -13.75 -0.93
C ASP A 218 -10.89 -13.35 0.16
N GLY A 219 -9.77 -14.07 0.26
CA GLY A 219 -8.64 -13.76 1.12
C GLY A 219 -7.43 -13.30 0.32
N THR A 220 -6.82 -12.17 0.69
CA THR A 220 -5.67 -11.64 -0.04
C THR A 220 -4.51 -11.28 0.87
N HIS A 221 -3.31 -11.70 0.45
CA HIS A 221 -2.07 -11.41 1.16
C HIS A 221 -1.47 -10.08 0.70
N ILE A 222 -1.28 -9.17 1.66
CA ILE A 222 -0.50 -7.95 1.47
C ILE A 222 0.85 -8.09 2.15
N LYS A 223 1.91 -7.49 1.60
CA LYS A 223 3.21 -7.47 2.26
C LYS A 223 3.10 -6.72 3.60
N ALA A 224 3.65 -7.31 4.65
CA ALA A 224 3.67 -6.71 5.98
C ALA A 224 5.03 -6.03 6.22
N CYS A 225 5.02 -4.72 6.49
CA CYS A 225 6.20 -3.99 6.92
C CYS A 225 6.31 -4.04 8.44
N ILE A 226 7.03 -5.04 8.96
CA ILE A 226 7.16 -5.32 10.39
C ILE A 226 8.63 -5.52 10.78
N LEU A 227 8.95 -5.25 12.05
CA LEU A 227 10.28 -5.41 12.61
C LEU A 227 10.75 -6.87 12.48
N HIS A 228 12.03 -7.06 12.19
CA HIS A 228 12.60 -8.38 11.87
C HIS A 228 12.28 -9.45 12.91
N TYR A 229 12.35 -9.13 14.20
CA TYR A 229 12.06 -10.07 15.29
C TYR A 229 10.57 -10.43 15.42
N CYS A 230 9.65 -9.67 14.81
CA CYS A 230 8.22 -9.96 14.76
C CYS A 230 7.79 -10.69 13.47
N GLN A 231 8.71 -10.98 12.54
CA GLN A 231 8.36 -11.47 11.20
C GLN A 231 7.89 -12.91 11.15
N ILE A 232 8.34 -13.77 12.07
CA ILE A 232 8.13 -15.23 12.02
C ILE A 232 6.66 -15.62 11.79
N PRO A 233 5.67 -15.06 12.51
CA PRO A 233 4.26 -15.40 12.29
C PRO A 233 3.71 -14.98 10.92
N TYR A 234 4.31 -13.95 10.31
CA TYR A 234 3.82 -13.32 9.08
C TYR A 234 4.43 -13.93 7.82
N ILE A 235 5.52 -14.69 7.94
CA ILE A 235 6.16 -15.34 6.80
C ILE A 235 5.28 -16.50 6.34
N GLY A 236 4.54 -16.28 5.26
CA GLY A 236 3.75 -17.34 4.63
C GLY A 236 4.62 -18.29 3.80
N TRP A 237 3.99 -19.22 3.11
CA TRP A 237 4.63 -20.18 2.20
C TRP A 237 5.54 -19.57 1.12
N LYS A 238 5.33 -18.29 0.76
CA LYS A 238 6.15 -17.55 -0.21
C LYS A 238 7.43 -16.93 0.39
N GLY A 239 7.72 -17.15 1.66
CA GLY A 239 8.96 -16.72 2.32
C GLY A 239 9.04 -15.22 2.67
N GLU A 240 8.05 -14.42 2.25
CA GLU A 240 7.94 -13.00 2.61
C GLU A 240 6.90 -12.78 3.72
N PRO A 241 7.14 -11.84 4.65
CA PRO A 241 6.13 -11.42 5.62
C PRO A 241 4.90 -10.83 4.93
N THR A 242 3.73 -11.42 5.18
CA THR A 242 2.44 -10.96 4.66
C THR A 242 1.38 -10.92 5.75
N GLN A 243 0.37 -10.10 5.56
CA GLN A 243 -0.87 -10.10 6.32
C GLN A 243 -2.01 -10.51 5.39
N ASN A 244 -2.82 -11.47 5.80
CA ASN A 244 -4.00 -11.88 5.06
C ASN A 244 -5.18 -10.96 5.44
N ILE A 245 -5.89 -10.51 4.40
CA ILE A 245 -7.09 -9.68 4.48
C ILE A 245 -8.21 -10.45 3.81
N MET A 246 -9.26 -10.76 4.57
CA MET A 246 -10.49 -11.30 3.99
C MET A 246 -11.41 -10.17 3.57
N ALA A 247 -12.04 -10.27 2.41
CA ALA A 247 -13.00 -9.32 1.90
C ALA A 247 -14.24 -10.04 1.38
N VAL A 248 -15.41 -9.44 1.56
CA VAL A 248 -16.67 -9.90 0.97
C VAL A 248 -17.11 -8.87 -0.04
N CYS A 249 -17.42 -9.31 -1.25
CA CYS A 249 -17.82 -8.47 -2.36
C CYS A 249 -19.21 -8.89 -2.85
N ASP A 250 -20.11 -7.92 -3.03
CA ASP A 250 -21.43 -8.16 -3.62
C ASP A 250 -21.34 -8.28 -5.15
N PHE A 251 -22.46 -8.60 -5.79
CA PHE A 251 -22.50 -8.68 -7.25
C PHE A 251 -22.30 -7.35 -7.96
N ASN A 252 -22.41 -6.21 -7.28
CA ASN A 252 -22.11 -4.88 -7.85
C ASN A 252 -20.62 -4.54 -7.78
N MET A 253 -19.80 -5.53 -7.44
CA MET A 253 -18.37 -5.39 -7.22
C MET A 253 -18.06 -4.42 -6.08
N CYS A 254 -18.99 -4.23 -5.14
CA CYS A 254 -18.78 -3.42 -3.95
C CYS A 254 -18.37 -4.32 -2.79
N PHE A 255 -17.32 -3.93 -2.08
CA PHE A 255 -16.94 -4.61 -0.86
C PHE A 255 -17.92 -4.28 0.26
N ILE A 256 -18.55 -5.29 0.83
CA ILE A 256 -19.54 -5.13 1.90
C ILE A 256 -18.98 -5.50 3.28
N PHE A 257 -17.80 -6.11 3.31
CA PHE A 257 -17.07 -6.42 4.53
C PHE A 257 -15.59 -6.58 4.23
N ILE A 258 -14.72 -6.07 5.11
CA ILE A 258 -13.28 -6.32 5.06
C ILE A 258 -12.79 -6.63 6.46
N PHE A 259 -12.00 -7.68 6.58
CA PHE A 259 -11.37 -8.11 7.81
C PHE A 259 -9.85 -8.22 7.64
N PRO A 260 -9.11 -7.15 7.99
CA PRO A 260 -7.66 -7.16 7.99
C PRO A 260 -7.17 -7.71 9.33
N GLY A 261 -6.43 -8.82 9.39
CA GLY A 261 -6.12 -9.27 10.75
C GLY A 261 -5.37 -10.55 11.01
N TRP A 262 -4.81 -11.22 10.01
CA TRP A 262 -4.08 -12.46 10.32
C TRP A 262 -2.70 -12.49 9.71
N GLU A 263 -1.77 -13.02 10.48
CA GLU A 263 -0.40 -13.22 10.04
C GLU A 263 -0.39 -14.17 8.85
N GLY A 264 0.55 -14.01 7.91
CA GLY A 264 0.60 -14.75 6.65
C GLY A 264 0.69 -16.28 6.76
N THR A 265 0.89 -16.83 7.95
CA THR A 265 0.82 -18.28 8.24
C THR A 265 -0.57 -18.78 8.61
N ALA A 266 -1.51 -17.88 8.91
CA ALA A 266 -2.83 -18.26 9.35
C ALA A 266 -3.60 -18.99 8.24
N HIS A 267 -4.22 -20.11 8.58
CA HIS A 267 -5.10 -20.82 7.66
C HIS A 267 -6.35 -20.01 7.34
N ASP A 268 -6.75 -19.96 6.07
CA ASP A 268 -7.93 -19.23 5.58
C ASP A 268 -9.21 -19.55 6.37
N ARG A 269 -9.37 -20.81 6.81
CA ARG A 269 -10.48 -21.23 7.69
C ARG A 269 -10.54 -20.44 9.00
N ARG A 270 -9.39 -20.14 9.63
CA ARG A 270 -9.36 -19.37 10.89
C ARG A 270 -9.76 -17.92 10.67
N ILE A 271 -9.34 -17.35 9.56
CA ILE A 271 -9.64 -15.97 9.15
C ILE A 271 -11.12 -15.81 8.88
N LEU A 272 -11.76 -16.80 8.25
CA LEU A 272 -13.20 -16.82 8.00
C LEU A 272 -14.03 -17.08 9.27
N LEU A 273 -13.60 -18.00 10.15
CA LEU A 273 -14.37 -18.36 11.35
C LEU A 273 -14.45 -17.26 12.40
N GLN A 274 -13.44 -16.39 12.48
CA GLN A 274 -13.42 -15.33 13.48
C GLN A 274 -14.54 -14.27 13.29
N PRO A 275 -14.68 -13.63 12.11
CA PRO A 275 -15.78 -12.70 11.85
C PRO A 275 -17.16 -13.36 11.91
N LEU A 276 -17.26 -14.65 11.56
CA LEU A 276 -18.51 -15.41 11.71
C LEU A 276 -18.94 -15.63 13.16
N ARG A 277 -18.01 -15.61 14.12
CA ARG A 277 -18.30 -15.91 15.55
C ARG A 277 -18.39 -14.66 16.41
N LYS A 278 -17.70 -13.58 16.04
CA LYS A 278 -17.63 -12.35 16.83
C LYS A 278 -18.64 -11.34 16.31
N GLN A 279 -19.76 -11.21 17.01
CA GLN A 279 -20.82 -10.27 16.65
C GLN A 279 -20.34 -8.81 16.60
N GLU A 280 -19.33 -8.45 17.40
CA GLU A 280 -18.67 -7.14 17.39
C GLU A 280 -18.08 -6.75 16.03
N LEU A 281 -17.68 -7.75 15.23
CA LEU A 281 -17.11 -7.53 13.90
C LEU A 281 -18.19 -7.20 12.85
N LYS A 282 -19.48 -7.32 13.17
CA LYS A 282 -20.61 -6.97 12.28
C LYS A 282 -20.51 -7.64 10.90
N PHE A 283 -20.10 -8.91 10.87
CA PHE A 283 -20.09 -9.68 9.63
C PHE A 283 -21.50 -9.75 9.02
N PRO A 284 -21.66 -9.52 7.71
CA PRO A 284 -22.96 -9.54 7.05
C PRO A 284 -23.44 -10.97 6.82
N HIS A 285 -23.99 -11.60 7.85
CA HIS A 285 -24.51 -12.97 7.77
C HIS A 285 -25.58 -13.11 6.68
N PRO A 286 -25.51 -14.17 5.85
CA PRO A 286 -26.55 -14.40 4.86
C PRO A 286 -27.89 -14.68 5.55
N PRO A 287 -29.01 -14.11 5.07
CA PRO A 287 -30.34 -14.49 5.50
C PRO A 287 -30.63 -15.98 5.23
N PRO A 288 -31.65 -16.57 5.89
CA PRO A 288 -32.05 -17.95 5.64
C PRO A 288 -32.26 -18.24 4.16
N GLY A 289 -31.68 -19.34 3.67
CA GLY A 289 -31.75 -19.75 2.27
C GLY A 289 -30.72 -19.09 1.34
N LYS A 290 -29.86 -18.19 1.85
CA LYS A 290 -28.84 -17.49 1.06
C LYS A 290 -27.42 -17.90 1.41
N TYR A 291 -26.46 -17.63 0.52
CA TYR A 291 -25.05 -17.99 0.73
C TYR A 291 -24.07 -17.03 0.04
N TYR A 292 -22.78 -17.12 0.42
CA TYR A 292 -21.66 -16.53 -0.31
C TYR A 292 -20.83 -17.63 -0.98
N LEU A 293 -20.24 -17.30 -2.13
CA LEU A 293 -19.19 -18.12 -2.75
C LEU A 293 -17.86 -17.87 -2.03
N VAL A 294 -17.00 -18.88 -1.99
CA VAL A 294 -15.66 -18.80 -1.39
C VAL A 294 -14.71 -19.59 -2.29
N ASP A 295 -13.54 -19.07 -2.65
CA ASP A 295 -12.56 -19.85 -3.41
C ASP A 295 -11.80 -20.84 -2.51
N SER A 296 -11.21 -21.78 -3.22
CA SER A 296 -10.43 -22.94 -2.80
C SER A 296 -8.94 -22.65 -2.52
N GLY A 297 -8.39 -21.48 -2.89
CA GLY A 297 -7.02 -21.10 -2.53
C GLY A 297 -6.54 -19.79 -3.17
N TYR A 298 -6.36 -18.73 -2.36
CA TYR A 298 -6.23 -17.36 -2.88
C TYR A 298 -4.84 -16.70 -2.74
N PRO A 299 -4.45 -15.82 -3.70
CA PRO A 299 -3.67 -14.60 -3.36
C PRO A 299 -3.88 -13.31 -4.22
N GLN A 300 -3.57 -12.13 -3.59
CA GLN A 300 -3.19 -10.74 -4.06
C GLN A 300 -4.29 -9.70 -4.40
N MET A 301 -4.23 -8.36 -4.13
CA MET A 301 -3.35 -7.44 -3.34
C MET A 301 -4.11 -6.11 -3.04
N ALA A 302 -3.68 -5.35 -2.00
CA ALA A 302 -4.05 -3.96 -1.61
C ALA A 302 -5.55 -3.62 -1.45
N VAL A 303 -6.07 -3.75 -0.23
CA VAL A 303 -7.52 -3.81 -0.01
C VAL A 303 -8.13 -2.56 0.58
N ILE A 304 -7.75 -2.10 1.77
CA ILE A 304 -8.70 -1.29 2.57
C ILE A 304 -8.96 0.11 1.99
N ALA A 305 -7.94 0.96 1.84
CA ALA A 305 -8.15 2.35 1.39
C ALA A 305 -8.66 2.42 -0.06
N THR A 306 -8.10 1.59 -0.93
CA THR A 306 -8.53 1.41 -2.32
C THR A 306 -9.95 0.88 -2.41
N THR A 307 -10.36 -0.05 -1.55
CA THR A 307 -11.73 -0.54 -1.46
C THR A 307 -12.70 0.56 -1.03
N VAL A 308 -12.35 1.34 0.00
CA VAL A 308 -13.20 2.44 0.45
C VAL A 308 -13.43 3.43 -0.70
N LEU A 309 -12.37 3.80 -1.41
CA LEU A 309 -12.43 4.69 -2.57
C LEU A 309 -13.21 4.06 -3.73
N HIS A 310 -12.97 2.78 -4.02
CA HIS A 310 -13.66 2.01 -5.04
C HIS A 310 -15.17 1.97 -4.78
N ASN A 311 -15.58 1.61 -3.57
CA ASN A 311 -16.99 1.60 -3.17
C ASN A 311 -17.64 2.99 -3.29
N TYR A 312 -16.92 4.03 -2.85
CA TYR A 312 -17.40 5.40 -2.95
C TYR A 312 -17.62 5.81 -4.41
N ILE A 313 -16.62 5.58 -5.28
CA ILE A 313 -16.73 5.85 -6.72
C ILE A 313 -17.90 5.05 -7.30
N ARG A 314 -17.98 3.74 -7.02
CA ARG A 314 -19.02 2.88 -7.59
C ARG A 314 -20.43 3.34 -7.24
N ARG A 315 -20.65 3.79 -6.00
CA ARG A 315 -21.96 4.27 -5.53
C ARG A 315 -22.33 5.64 -6.08
N HIS A 316 -21.36 6.52 -6.31
CA HIS A 316 -21.61 7.90 -6.69
C HIS A 316 -21.42 8.19 -8.19
N ALA A 317 -20.76 7.31 -8.96
CA ALA A 317 -20.41 7.52 -10.37
C ALA A 317 -21.18 6.63 -11.37
N TRP A 318 -22.30 6.02 -10.93
CA TRP A 318 -23.02 4.89 -11.56
C TRP A 318 -23.27 4.91 -13.09
N SER A 319 -23.13 6.05 -13.78
CA SER A 319 -23.48 6.21 -15.19
C SER A 319 -22.31 6.39 -16.17
N ASN A 320 -21.08 6.66 -15.73
CA ASN A 320 -20.02 7.18 -16.62
C ASN A 320 -18.68 6.41 -16.65
N ASP A 321 -18.59 5.24 -16.03
CA ASP A 321 -17.32 4.50 -15.99
C ASP A 321 -17.23 3.42 -17.10
N GLU A 322 -16.37 3.69 -18.08
CA GLU A 322 -16.22 2.90 -19.32
C GLU A 322 -15.46 1.58 -19.10
N ASP A 323 -14.54 1.54 -18.13
CA ASP A 323 -13.75 0.35 -17.79
C ASP A 323 -14.64 -0.75 -17.18
N PHE A 324 -15.64 -0.37 -16.37
CA PHE A 324 -16.63 -1.31 -15.84
C PHE A 324 -17.63 -1.79 -16.88
N ARG A 325 -18.04 -0.92 -17.82
CA ARG A 325 -18.89 -1.34 -18.95
C ARG A 325 -18.20 -2.40 -19.80
N GLN A 326 -16.89 -2.35 -19.96
CA GLN A 326 -16.14 -3.37 -20.70
C GLN A 326 -16.14 -4.71 -19.97
N PHE A 327 -15.94 -4.74 -18.65
CA PHE A 327 -16.00 -5.97 -17.84
C PHE A 327 -17.40 -6.60 -17.81
N GLU A 328 -18.46 -5.79 -17.77
CA GLU A 328 -19.85 -6.27 -17.80
C GLU A 328 -20.25 -6.81 -19.19
N ASN A 329 -19.56 -6.41 -20.26
CA ASN A 329 -19.87 -6.76 -21.65
C ASN A 329 -18.99 -7.88 -22.25
N ILE A 330 -18.16 -8.58 -21.47
CA ILE A 330 -17.31 -9.66 -22.00
C ILE A 330 -18.19 -10.83 -22.50
N PRO A 331 -18.27 -11.10 -23.82
CA PRO A 331 -19.02 -12.23 -24.36
C PRO A 331 -18.21 -13.52 -24.12
N ASP A 332 -18.92 -14.60 -23.77
CA ASP A 332 -18.44 -16.00 -23.74
C ASP A 332 -16.94 -16.22 -23.47
N MET A 333 -16.52 -16.08 -22.21
CA MET A 333 -15.36 -16.83 -21.73
C MET A 333 -15.75 -18.32 -21.67
N PRO A 334 -15.04 -19.20 -22.38
CA PRO A 334 -15.29 -20.62 -22.29
C PRO A 334 -15.03 -21.05 -20.84
N VAL A 335 -16.04 -21.64 -20.21
CA VAL A 335 -15.86 -22.33 -18.93
C VAL A 335 -14.90 -23.49 -19.21
N PHE A 336 -13.62 -23.31 -18.91
CA PHE A 336 -12.68 -24.42 -18.84
C PHE A 336 -13.08 -25.28 -17.64
N LEU A 337 -14.07 -26.14 -17.84
CA LEU A 337 -14.21 -27.38 -17.10
C LEU A 337 -12.97 -28.20 -17.44
N GLY A 338 -11.93 -28.07 -16.61
CA GLY A 338 -10.75 -28.90 -16.71
C GLY A 338 -11.18 -30.37 -16.77
N HIS A 339 -10.85 -31.02 -17.88
CA HIS A 339 -10.97 -32.46 -18.05
C HIS A 339 -10.19 -33.14 -16.93
N PHE A 340 -10.89 -33.62 -15.92
CA PHE A 340 -10.46 -34.79 -15.17
C PHE A 340 -10.94 -36.00 -15.96
N ASP A 341 -10.01 -36.68 -16.61
CA ASP A 341 -10.24 -37.99 -17.18
C ASP A 341 -10.83 -38.92 -16.11
N ARG A 342 -12.03 -39.44 -16.38
CA ARG A 342 -12.48 -40.76 -15.92
C ARG A 342 -13.58 -41.27 -16.84
N ASP A 343 -13.36 -42.50 -17.25
CA ASP A 343 -14.11 -43.25 -18.25
C ASP A 343 -15.62 -43.39 -17.97
N GLU A 344 -16.35 -43.46 -19.09
CA GLU A 344 -17.63 -44.13 -19.35
C GLU A 344 -18.66 -44.29 -18.20
N SER A 345 -19.79 -43.61 -18.32
CA SER A 345 -21.03 -44.22 -18.85
C SER A 345 -22.22 -43.28 -18.66
N SER A 346 -22.97 -43.10 -19.75
CA SER A 346 -24.19 -42.31 -19.85
C SER A 346 -25.40 -43.02 -19.23
N SER A 347 -26.13 -42.39 -18.30
CA SER A 347 -27.61 -42.46 -18.26
C SER A 347 -28.25 -41.43 -17.31
N SER A 348 -29.22 -40.68 -17.87
CA SER A 348 -30.37 -40.00 -17.23
C SER A 348 -30.20 -39.26 -15.89
N ASN A 349 -29.82 -37.97 -15.95
CA ASN A 349 -29.82 -37.03 -14.82
C ASN A 349 -31.22 -36.45 -14.52
N SER A 350 -31.99 -37.14 -13.69
CA SER A 350 -33.08 -36.50 -12.93
C SER A 350 -33.08 -36.92 -11.46
N GLU A 351 -32.54 -38.11 -11.17
CA GLU A 351 -32.35 -38.63 -9.83
C GLU A 351 -31.10 -38.01 -9.15
N SER A 352 -30.05 -37.74 -9.93
CA SER A 352 -28.81 -37.10 -9.48
C SER A 352 -28.99 -35.64 -9.05
N ASP A 353 -29.84 -34.88 -9.74
CA ASP A 353 -30.16 -33.49 -9.35
C ASP A 353 -30.94 -33.43 -8.04
N LEU A 354 -31.80 -34.43 -7.80
CA LEU A 354 -32.55 -34.56 -6.54
C LEU A 354 -31.62 -34.98 -5.40
N GLU A 355 -30.69 -35.91 -5.64
CA GLU A 355 -29.67 -36.32 -4.68
C GLU A 355 -28.72 -35.18 -4.32
N ILE A 356 -28.28 -34.36 -5.28
CA ILE A 356 -27.42 -33.20 -5.04
C ILE A 356 -28.18 -32.12 -4.24
N ALA A 357 -29.46 -31.89 -4.54
CA ALA A 357 -30.28 -30.97 -3.77
C ALA A 357 -30.48 -31.44 -2.32
N MET A 358 -30.75 -32.73 -2.12
CA MET A 358 -30.88 -33.34 -0.80
C MET A 358 -29.57 -33.35 -0.03
N LEU A 359 -28.43 -33.59 -0.70
CA LEU A 359 -27.11 -33.53 -0.08
C LEU A 359 -26.78 -32.10 0.36
N ARG A 360 -27.10 -31.09 -0.46
CA ARG A 360 -26.93 -29.67 -0.12
C ARG A 360 -27.78 -29.27 1.09
N GLU A 361 -29.04 -29.68 1.13
CA GLU A 361 -29.95 -29.39 2.25
C GLU A 361 -29.54 -30.13 3.52
N THR A 362 -29.05 -31.37 3.40
CA THR A 362 -28.55 -32.15 4.54
C THR A 362 -27.27 -31.54 5.13
N ILE A 363 -26.37 -31.05 4.28
CA ILE A 363 -25.14 -30.37 4.74
C ILE A 363 -25.50 -29.02 5.38
N ALA A 364 -26.41 -28.24 4.80
CA ALA A 364 -26.87 -26.97 5.37
C ALA A 364 -27.56 -27.17 6.73
N THR A 365 -28.38 -28.22 6.86
CA THR A 365 -29.10 -28.54 8.10
C THR A 365 -28.15 -29.10 9.17
N SER A 366 -27.18 -29.95 8.78
CA SER A 366 -26.13 -30.47 9.68
C SER A 366 -25.24 -29.36 10.23
N LEU A 367 -24.89 -28.38 9.39
CA LEU A 367 -24.14 -27.20 9.81
C LEU A 367 -24.94 -26.28 10.74
N MET A 368 -26.26 -26.19 10.59
CA MET A 368 -27.13 -25.39 11.47
C MET A 368 -27.40 -26.08 12.81
N ASN A 369 -27.57 -27.40 12.83
CA ASN A 369 -27.88 -28.17 14.05
C ASN A 369 -26.67 -28.43 14.95
N GLN A 370 -25.44 -28.13 14.51
CA GLN A 370 -24.25 -28.16 15.37
C GLN A 370 -24.05 -26.88 16.20
N TYR A 371 -24.98 -25.91 16.11
CA TYR A 371 -24.91 -24.61 16.80
C TYR A 371 -26.18 -24.26 17.62
N LEU A 372 -27.03 -25.25 17.90
CA LEU A 372 -27.92 -25.28 19.08
C LEU A 372 -27.27 -26.17 20.14
#